data_AF-A0A937IHF3-F1
#
_entry.id   AF-A0A937IHF3-F1
#
_cell.length_a   1.000
_cell.length_b   1.000
_cell.length_c   1.000
_cell.angle_alpha   90.00
_cell.angle_beta   90.00
_cell.angle_gamma   90.00
#
_symmetry.space_group_name_H-M   'P 1'
#
loop_
_entity.id
_entity.type
_entity.pdbx_description
1 polymer ?
#
loop_
_entity_poly.entity_id
_entity_poly.type
_entity_poly.pdbx_seq_one_letter_code
_entity_poly.pdbx_strand_id
1 'polypeptide(L)'
;MIKYPSFLVVFLMIFTAVSLYQIKHFITKKEIELAETNKAIKTTQSDLYILHAELSYLKRPDRLEQIAKNKLNMKGILPIDIWNLKDLVDATKTFNESGL
;
A
#
# COMPACT_ATOMS: atom_id res chain seq x y z
N MET A 1 -9.48 18.69 71.67
CA MET A 1 -10.47 18.33 70.64
C MET A 1 -9.90 18.74 69.28
N ILE A 2 -9.17 17.84 68.62
CA ILE A 2 -8.51 18.12 67.33
C ILE A 2 -9.61 18.42 66.32
N LYS A 3 -9.51 19.56 65.64
CA LYS A 3 -10.50 20.02 64.66
C LYS A 3 -10.44 19.10 63.43
N TYR A 4 -11.28 18.06 63.42
CA TYR A 4 -11.58 17.17 62.29
C TYR A 4 -11.63 17.85 60.90
N PRO A 5 -12.14 19.09 60.72
CA PRO A 5 -12.12 19.74 59.40
C PRO A 5 -10.72 19.97 58.82
N SER A 6 -9.68 20.15 59.64
CA SER A 6 -8.34 20.46 59.13
C SER A 6 -7.67 19.24 58.48
N PHE A 7 -7.96 18.03 58.98
CA PHE A 7 -7.41 16.79 58.42
C PHE A 7 -8.03 16.47 57.04
N LEU A 8 -9.33 16.75 56.88
CA LEU A 8 -10.05 16.54 55.63
C LEU A 8 -9.50 17.42 54.49
N VAL A 9 -9.15 18.68 54.80
CA VAL A 9 -8.54 19.60 53.82
C VAL A 9 -7.17 19.09 53.36
N VAL A 10 -6.34 18.61 54.29
CA VAL A 10 -5.02 18.05 53.95
C VAL A 10 -5.17 16.78 53.10
N PHE A 11 -6.11 15.90 53.44
CA PHE A 11 -6.40 14.71 52.64
C PHE A 11 -6.85 15.07 51.22
N LEU A 12 -7.74 16.05 51.08
CA LEU A 12 -8.20 16.54 49.78
C LEU A 12 -7.03 17.09 48.94
N MET A 13 -6.10 17.80 49.58
CA MET A 13 -4.93 18.37 48.91
C MET A 13 -3.96 17.29 48.40
N ILE A 14 -3.77 16.22 49.17
CA ILE A 14 -2.95 15.07 48.75
C ILE A 14 -3.65 14.33 47.61
N PHE A 15 -4.97 14.14 47.69
CA PHE A 15 -5.74 13.46 46.67
C PHE A 15 -5.68 14.19 45.32
N THR A 16 -5.80 15.52 45.31
CA THR A 16 -5.70 16.31 44.07
C THR A 16 -4.29 16.24 43.47
N ALA A 17 -3.25 16.30 44.30
CA ALA A 17 -1.87 16.16 43.85
C ALA A 17 -1.59 14.79 43.21
N VAL A 18 -2.05 13.71 43.84
CA VAL A 18 -1.91 12.34 43.30
C VAL A 18 -2.72 12.16 42.02
N SER A 19 -3.94 12.71 41.96
CA SER A 19 -4.78 12.65 40.76
C SER A 19 -4.12 13.35 39.57
N LEU A 20 -3.58 14.56 39.78
CA LEU A 20 -2.82 15.31 38.77
C LEU A 20 -1.59 14.52 38.29
N TYR A 21 -0.86 13.89 39.21
CA TYR A 21 0.30 13.07 38.86
C TYR A 21 -0.07 11.88 37.97
N GLN A 22 -1.14 11.15 38.33
CA GLN A 22 -1.62 10.01 37.53
C GLN A 22 -2.09 10.43 36.13
N ILE A 23 -2.84 11.53 36.04
CA ILE A 23 -3.31 12.08 34.76
C ILE A 23 -2.13 12.45 33.87
N LYS A 24 -1.13 13.16 34.40
CA LYS A 24 0.06 13.52 33.65
C LYS A 24 0.77 12.27 33.12
N HIS A 25 0.94 11.26 33.97
CA HIS A 25 1.60 10.02 33.58
C HIS A 25 0.80 9.25 32.51
N PHE A 26 -0.53 9.26 32.59
CA PHE A 26 -1.40 8.63 31.59
C PHE A 26 -1.28 9.32 30.23
N ILE A 27 -1.30 10.66 30.22
CA ILE A 27 -1.12 11.47 29.00
C ILE A 27 0.23 11.15 28.35
N THR A 28 1.32 11.17 29.11
CA THR A 28 2.66 10.88 28.57
C THR A 28 2.76 9.48 27.99
N LYS A 29 2.15 8.46 28.61
CA LYS A 29 2.11 7.11 28.02
C LYS A 29 1.36 7.08 26.68
N LYS A 30 0.24 7.79 26.59
CA LYS A 30 -0.55 7.88 25.36
C LYS A 30 0.16 8.66 24.26
N GLU A 31 0.88 9.70 24.60
CA GLU A 31 1.72 10.44 23.64
C GLU A 31 2.84 9.56 23.06
N ILE A 32 3.50 8.74 23.89
CA ILE A 32 4.54 7.80 23.44
C ILE A 32 3.94 6.76 22.50
N GLU A 33 2.82 6.15 22.88
CA GLU A 33 2.11 5.15 22.06
C GLU A 33 1.69 5.73 20.70
N LEU A 34 1.20 6.97 20.68
CA LEU A 34 0.86 7.69 19.45
C LEU A 34 2.09 8.01 18.61
N ALA A 35 3.20 8.42 19.24
CA ALA A 35 4.44 8.73 18.54
C ALA A 35 5.06 7.49 17.88
N GLU A 36 5.05 6.34 18.57
CA GLU A 36 5.51 5.06 18.02
C GLU A 36 4.63 4.61 16.86
N THR A 37 3.31 4.69 17.01
CA THR A 37 2.37 4.32 15.93
C THR A 37 2.54 5.21 14.70
N ASN A 38 2.66 6.52 14.90
CA ASN A 38 2.89 7.46 13.80
C ASN A 38 4.24 7.23 13.11
N LYS A 39 5.28 6.88 13.88
CA LYS A 39 6.57 6.49 13.32
C LYS A 39 6.44 5.24 12.45
N ALA A 40 5.73 4.21 12.91
CA ALA A 40 5.47 3.01 12.14
C ALA A 40 4.71 3.31 10.84
N ILE A 41 3.67 4.15 10.89
CA ILE A 41 2.92 4.58 9.70
C ILE A 41 3.83 5.26 8.66
N LYS A 42 4.70 6.17 9.11
CA LYS A 42 5.65 6.86 8.22
C LYS A 42 6.66 5.91 7.58
N THR A 43 7.17 4.95 8.34
CA THR A 43 8.07 3.91 7.80
C THR A 43 7.34 3.09 6.74
N THR A 44 6.14 2.57 7.03
CA THR A 44 5.35 1.80 6.07
C THR A 44 5.02 2.59 4.80
N GLN A 45 4.68 3.88 4.91
CA GLN A 45 4.46 4.72 3.73
C GLN A 45 5.72 4.88 2.86
N SER A 46 6.88 4.99 3.50
CA SER A 46 8.15 5.09 2.78
C SER A 46 8.46 3.79 2.03
N ASP A 47 8.24 2.64 2.66
CA ASP A 47 8.43 1.33 2.04
C ASP A 47 7.47 1.12 0.87
N LEU A 48 6.21 1.54 1.01
CA LEU A 48 5.24 1.51 -0.09
C LEU A 48 5.68 2.38 -1.28
N TYR A 49 6.26 3.55 -1.01
CA TYR A 49 6.76 4.42 -2.08
C TYR A 49 7.93 3.79 -2.84
N ILE A 50 8.87 3.16 -2.11
CA ILE A 50 9.98 2.42 -2.70
C ILE A 50 9.45 1.25 -3.53
N LEU A 51 8.55 0.45 -2.98
CA LEU A 51 7.95 -0.69 -3.68
C LEU A 51 7.19 -0.23 -4.94
N HIS A 52 6.49 0.89 -4.87
CA HIS A 52 5.81 1.45 -6.03
C HIS A 52 6.80 1.91 -7.11
N ALA A 53 7.93 2.50 -6.71
CA ALA A 53 9.00 2.87 -7.63
C ALA A 53 9.63 1.63 -8.29
N GLU A 54 9.89 0.57 -7.52
CA GLU A 54 10.40 -0.71 -8.01
C GLU A 54 9.41 -1.38 -8.97
N LEU A 55 8.14 -1.42 -8.61
CA LEU A 55 7.09 -1.97 -9.46
C LEU A 55 6.93 -1.15 -10.74
N SER A 56 6.96 0.17 -10.65
CA SER A 56 6.93 1.08 -11.79
C SER A 56 8.13 0.84 -12.72
N TYR A 57 9.31 0.58 -12.15
CA TYR A 57 10.51 0.22 -12.91
C TYR A 57 10.36 -1.14 -13.62
N LEU A 58 9.81 -2.15 -12.95
CA LEU A 58 9.55 -3.48 -13.52
C LEU A 58 8.46 -3.45 -14.59
N LYS A 59 7.44 -2.61 -14.44
CA LYS A 59 6.31 -2.49 -15.38
C LYS A 59 6.65 -1.69 -16.64
N ARG A 60 7.89 -1.23 -16.81
CA ARG A 60 8.29 -0.48 -18.02
C ARG A 60 8.18 -1.40 -19.25
N PRO A 61 7.38 -1.03 -20.27
CA PRO A 61 7.14 -1.87 -21.43
C PRO A 61 8.44 -2.20 -22.18
N ASP A 62 9.36 -1.24 -22.29
CA ASP A 62 10.66 -1.44 -22.94
C ASP A 62 11.49 -2.56 -22.26
N ARG A 63 11.44 -2.65 -20.92
CA ARG A 63 12.15 -3.67 -20.14
C ARG A 63 11.46 -5.02 -20.25
N LEU A 64 10.13 -5.03 -20.21
CA LEU A 64 9.34 -6.25 -20.43
C LEU A 64 9.59 -6.82 -21.83
N GLU A 65 9.66 -5.98 -22.86
CA GLU A 65 9.97 -6.37 -24.23
C GLU A 65 11.39 -6.94 -24.34
N GLN A 66 12.39 -6.30 -23.73
CA GLN A 66 13.75 -6.81 -23.68
C GLN A 66 13.85 -8.16 -22.96
N ILE A 67 13.15 -8.33 -21.84
CA ILE A 67 13.12 -9.61 -21.11
C ILE A 67 12.40 -10.68 -21.95
N ALA A 68 11.26 -10.34 -22.58
CA ALA A 68 10.52 -11.26 -23.44
C ALA A 68 11.38 -11.74 -24.63
N LYS A 69 12.08 -10.81 -25.30
CA LYS A 69 12.98 -11.13 -26.42
C LYS A 69 14.22 -11.92 -25.97
N ASN A 70 14.90 -11.48 -24.92
CA ASN A 70 16.22 -12.02 -24.57
C ASN A 70 16.17 -13.25 -23.66
N LYS A 71 15.17 -13.36 -22.77
CA LYS A 71 15.06 -14.47 -21.80
C LYS A 71 14.02 -15.51 -22.22
N LEU A 72 12.94 -15.06 -22.86
CA LEU A 72 11.82 -15.93 -23.24
C LEU A 72 11.79 -16.23 -24.75
N ASN A 73 12.74 -15.69 -25.53
CA ASN A 73 12.84 -15.88 -26.98
C ASN A 73 11.54 -15.52 -27.72
N MET A 74 10.74 -14.62 -27.14
CA MET A 74 9.46 -14.19 -27.70
C MET A 74 9.71 -13.17 -28.80
N LYS A 75 9.08 -13.38 -29.95
CA LYS A 75 9.10 -12.44 -31.07
C LYS A 75 7.88 -11.52 -30.99
N GLY A 76 8.05 -10.26 -31.37
CA GLY A 76 6.91 -9.34 -31.50
C GLY A 76 5.93 -9.89 -32.54
N ILE A 77 4.64 -9.89 -32.23
CA ILE A 77 3.59 -10.31 -33.14
C ILE A 77 3.64 -9.44 -34.41
N LEU A 78 3.91 -10.04 -35.56
CA LEU A 78 3.81 -9.35 -36.84
C LEU A 78 2.33 -9.35 -37.26
N PRO A 79 1.87 -8.37 -38.06
CA PRO A 79 0.52 -8.40 -38.61
C PRO A 79 0.19 -9.72 -39.32
N ILE A 80 1.21 -10.38 -39.91
CA ILE A 80 1.07 -11.68 -40.56
C ILE A 80 0.79 -12.83 -39.57
N ASP A 81 1.19 -12.69 -38.30
CA ASP A 81 0.95 -13.70 -37.26
C ASP A 81 -0.50 -13.60 -36.72
N ILE A 82 -1.14 -12.45 -36.91
CA ILE A 82 -2.55 -12.20 -36.56
C ILE A 82 -3.46 -12.69 -37.70
N TRP A 83 -3.00 -12.59 -38.95
CA TRP A 83 -3.72 -13.06 -40.12
C TRP A 83 -3.53 -14.57 -40.28
N ASN A 84 -4.49 -15.35 -39.78
CA ASN A 84 -4.52 -16.77 -40.04
C ASN A 84 -4.82 -16.99 -41.53
N LEU A 85 -3.83 -17.41 -42.32
CA LEU A 85 -3.96 -17.69 -43.75
C LEU A 85 -5.14 -18.64 -44.06
N LYS A 86 -5.52 -19.46 -43.09
CA LYS A 86 -6.67 -20.35 -43.16
C LYS A 86 -8.01 -19.60 -43.25
N ASP A 87 -8.16 -18.52 -42.50
CA ASP A 87 -9.39 -17.70 -42.51
C ASP A 87 -9.54 -16.92 -43.84
N LEU A 88 -8.42 -16.60 -44.50
CA LEU A 88 -8.41 -15.92 -45.81
C LEU A 88 -8.78 -16.86 -46.96
N VAL A 89 -8.31 -18.11 -46.87
CA VAL A 89 -8.67 -19.17 -47.83
C VAL A 89 -10.16 -19.52 -47.68
N ASP A 90 -10.66 -19.60 -46.46
CA ASP A 90 -12.07 -19.90 -46.19
C ASP A 90 -12.99 -18.75 -46.67
N ALA A 91 -12.60 -17.48 -46.48
CA ALA A 91 -13.32 -16.34 -47.06
C ALA A 91 -13.30 -16.36 -48.60
N THR A 92 -12.16 -16.71 -49.22
CA THR A 92 -12.07 -16.78 -50.69
C THR A 92 -12.94 -17.92 -51.27
N LYS A 93 -13.06 -19.05 -50.55
CA LYS A 93 -13.96 -20.14 -50.93
C LYS A 93 -15.44 -19.75 -50.86
N THR A 94 -15.87 -19.07 -49.80
CA THR A 94 -17.28 -18.65 -49.68
C THR A 94 -17.67 -17.64 -50.74
N PHE A 95 -16.78 -16.70 -51.11
CA PHE A 95 -17.01 -15.79 -52.23
C PHE A 95 -17.13 -16.52 -53.58
N ASN A 96 -16.35 -17.58 -53.80
CA ASN A 96 -16.38 -18.35 -55.05
C ASN A 96 -17.60 -19.30 -55.14
N GLU A 97 -18.13 -19.78 -54.01
CA GLU A 97 -19.33 -20.63 -53.96
C GLU A 97 -20.65 -19.82 -54.01
N SER A 98 -20.63 -18.54 -53.61
CA SER A 98 -21.78 -17.63 -53.71
C SER A 98 -21.94 -16.93 -55.08
N GLY A 99 -21.03 -17.23 -56.03
CA GLY A 99 -20.95 -16.61 -57.35
C GLY A 99 -21.43 -17.49 -58.52
N LEU A 100 -22.43 -18.35 -58.29
CA LEU A 100 -23.14 -19.12 -59.32
C LEU A 100 -24.66 -19.02 -59.12
#